data_AF-A0A4R4E367-F1
#
_entry.id   AF-A0A4R4E367-F1
#
_cell.length_a   1.000
_cell.length_b   1.000
_cell.length_c   1.000
_cell.angle_alpha   90.00
_cell.angle_beta   90.00
_cell.angle_gamma   90.00
#
_symmetry.space_group_name_H-M   'P 1'
#
loop_
_entity.id
_entity.type
_entity.pdbx_description
1 polymer ?
#
loop_
_entity_poly.entity_id
_entity_poly.type
_entity_poly.pdbx_seq_one_letter_code
_entity_poly.pdbx_strand_id
1 'polypeptide(L)'
;MKYRSLRTLLGASLFALTTHAQPNIPGNSVFRADIQKVVADFPHDFSALRGRTIDRSPQSVEYASSVKPEGATESSITEYSSGGKAIFSWQTVLLRTEDFDAAAKKYKWAFGQLKGMNVRYVVDQYTLEGRYDAPDEGRSFATSDLSVARPPEKLQKLRVRVQLQLEDNEWKVSLSVFEKEREDDEMASSD
;
A
#
# COMPACT_ATOMS: atom_id res chain seq x y z
N MET A 1 -31.38 -79.19 -6.29
CA MET A 1 -31.10 -77.73 -6.30
C MET A 1 -30.14 -77.40 -5.16
N LYS A 2 -28.89 -77.04 -5.48
CA LYS A 2 -27.85 -76.65 -4.51
C LYS A 2 -27.41 -75.23 -4.87
N TYR A 3 -27.71 -74.26 -4.01
CA TYR A 3 -27.29 -72.87 -4.19
C TYR A 3 -25.87 -72.68 -3.66
N ARG A 4 -24.97 -72.21 -4.54
CA ARG A 4 -23.58 -71.89 -4.20
C ARG A 4 -23.52 -70.49 -3.57
N SER A 5 -22.90 -70.39 -2.40
CA SER A 5 -22.57 -69.13 -1.74
C SER A 5 -21.53 -68.35 -2.56
N LEU A 6 -21.83 -67.08 -2.85
CA LEU A 6 -20.88 -66.13 -3.45
C LEU A 6 -20.49 -65.12 -2.37
N ARG A 7 -19.22 -65.17 -1.93
CA ARG A 7 -18.57 -64.13 -1.14
C ARG A 7 -17.79 -63.25 -2.12
N THR A 8 -18.02 -61.95 -2.12
CA THR A 8 -17.15 -60.99 -2.83
C THR A 8 -16.81 -59.82 -1.91
N LEU A 9 -15.50 -59.54 -1.90
CA LEU A 9 -14.75 -58.71 -0.96
C LEU A 9 -15.08 -57.22 -1.03
N LEU A 10 -15.10 -56.59 0.16
CA LEU A 10 -15.10 -55.16 0.38
C LEU A 10 -13.71 -54.59 0.04
N GLY A 11 -13.60 -53.79 -1.03
CA GLY A 11 -12.38 -53.05 -1.36
C GLY A 11 -12.52 -51.59 -0.95
N ALA A 12 -11.90 -51.18 0.17
CA ALA A 12 -11.85 -49.79 0.60
C ALA A 12 -10.78 -49.03 -0.20
N SER A 13 -11.19 -48.11 -1.07
CA SER A 13 -10.29 -47.17 -1.75
C SER A 13 -10.07 -45.94 -0.88
N LEU A 14 -8.85 -45.79 -0.34
CA LEU A 14 -8.38 -44.54 0.26
C LEU A 14 -7.92 -43.59 -0.85
N PHE A 15 -8.72 -42.56 -1.14
CA PHE A 15 -8.28 -41.40 -1.91
C PHE A 15 -7.46 -40.48 -1.00
N ALA A 16 -6.13 -40.52 -1.14
CA ALA A 16 -5.26 -39.52 -0.55
C ALA A 16 -5.33 -38.24 -1.40
N LEU A 17 -6.12 -37.26 -0.95
CA LEU A 17 -6.08 -35.90 -1.49
C LEU A 17 -4.79 -35.23 -1.01
N THR A 18 -3.76 -35.20 -1.86
CA THR A 18 -2.59 -34.36 -1.63
C THR A 18 -2.98 -32.91 -1.92
N THR A 19 -3.34 -32.16 -0.89
CA THR A 19 -3.43 -30.70 -0.96
C THR A 19 -2.01 -30.14 -1.06
N HIS A 20 -1.62 -29.61 -2.22
CA HIS A 20 -0.41 -28.82 -2.35
C HIS A 20 -0.66 -27.43 -1.73
N ALA A 21 -0.39 -27.31 -0.42
CA ALA A 21 -0.21 -26.02 0.21
C ALA A 21 1.07 -25.39 -0.36
N GLN A 22 0.94 -24.46 -1.30
CA GLN A 22 2.07 -23.65 -1.74
C GLN A 22 2.55 -22.83 -0.54
N PRO A 23 3.82 -22.92 -0.12
CA PRO A 23 4.35 -22.08 0.93
C PRO A 23 4.37 -20.64 0.41
N ASN A 24 3.38 -19.85 0.84
CA ASN A 24 3.34 -18.42 0.61
C ASN A 24 4.47 -17.82 1.44
N ILE A 25 5.58 -17.42 0.83
CA ILE A 25 6.65 -16.70 1.53
C ILE A 25 6.07 -15.31 1.87
N PRO A 26 5.66 -15.04 3.12
CA PRO A 26 5.00 -13.79 3.46
C PRO A 26 6.08 -12.72 3.65
N GLY A 27 5.83 -11.52 3.12
CA GLY A 27 6.70 -10.38 3.37
C GLY A 27 6.66 -9.34 2.24
N ASN A 28 7.19 -9.67 1.06
CA ASN A 28 7.30 -8.70 -0.04
C ASN A 28 6.13 -8.76 -1.03
N SER A 29 5.58 -9.94 -1.28
CA SER A 29 4.47 -10.13 -2.23
C SER A 29 3.17 -9.53 -1.71
N VAL A 30 2.89 -9.70 -0.41
CA VAL A 30 1.66 -9.20 0.23
C VAL A 30 1.66 -7.68 0.31
N PHE A 31 2.76 -7.06 0.77
CA PHE A 31 2.89 -5.60 0.81
C PHE A 31 2.66 -4.98 -0.57
N ARG A 32 3.38 -5.47 -1.60
CA ARG A 32 3.19 -4.99 -2.98
C ARG A 32 1.78 -5.24 -3.50
N ALA A 33 1.16 -6.38 -3.18
CA ALA A 33 -0.22 -6.66 -3.57
C ALA A 33 -1.23 -5.69 -2.91
N ASP A 34 -1.00 -5.28 -1.67
CA ASP A 34 -1.84 -4.29 -1.00
C ASP A 34 -1.66 -2.90 -1.61
N ILE A 35 -0.42 -2.47 -1.88
CA ILE A 35 -0.19 -1.19 -2.56
C ILE A 35 -0.77 -1.19 -3.97
N GLN A 36 -0.73 -2.33 -4.67
CA GLN A 36 -1.39 -2.49 -5.95
C GLN A 36 -2.90 -2.24 -5.87
N LYS A 37 -3.59 -2.68 -4.81
CA LYS A 37 -5.03 -2.41 -4.61
C LYS A 37 -5.26 -0.91 -4.43
N VAL A 38 -4.44 -0.25 -3.61
CA VAL A 38 -4.52 1.19 -3.35
C VAL A 38 -4.32 2.00 -4.64
N VAL A 39 -3.25 1.72 -5.38
CA VAL A 39 -2.95 2.41 -6.64
C VAL A 39 -4.03 2.17 -7.70
N ALA A 40 -4.59 0.96 -7.77
CA ALA A 40 -5.67 0.65 -8.71
C ALA A 40 -6.97 1.41 -8.41
N ASP A 41 -7.23 1.74 -7.14
CA ASP A 41 -8.43 2.45 -6.71
C ASP A 41 -8.26 3.98 -6.68
N PHE A 42 -7.04 4.49 -6.86
CA PHE A 42 -6.77 5.93 -6.91
C PHE A 42 -7.65 6.69 -7.92
N PRO A 43 -7.86 6.22 -9.17
CA PRO A 43 -8.73 6.92 -10.13
C PRO A 43 -10.21 6.94 -9.75
N HIS A 44 -10.60 6.20 -8.70
CA HIS A 44 -11.94 6.11 -8.16
C HIS A 44 -12.00 6.63 -6.73
N ASP A 45 -11.10 7.56 -6.36
CA ASP A 45 -11.13 8.27 -5.08
C ASP A 45 -11.07 7.34 -3.86
N PHE A 46 -10.41 6.18 -4.01
CA PHE A 46 -10.34 5.12 -3.00
C PHE A 46 -11.72 4.63 -2.52
N SER A 47 -12.76 4.77 -3.34
CA SER A 47 -14.15 4.47 -2.97
C SER A 47 -14.36 3.01 -2.59
N ALA A 48 -13.67 2.05 -3.20
CA ALA A 48 -13.78 0.64 -2.85
C ALA A 48 -13.02 0.30 -1.56
N LEU A 49 -12.06 1.15 -1.17
CA LEU A 49 -11.24 0.96 0.02
C LEU A 49 -11.77 1.70 1.24
N ARG A 50 -12.76 2.59 1.07
CA ARG A 50 -13.30 3.45 2.10
C ARG A 50 -14.25 2.70 3.03
N GLY A 51 -13.92 2.69 4.32
CA GLY A 51 -14.72 2.13 5.39
C GLY A 51 -15.48 3.19 6.18
N ARG A 52 -15.68 2.91 7.47
CA ARG A 52 -16.36 3.81 8.41
C ARG A 52 -15.59 5.12 8.58
N THR A 53 -16.32 6.21 8.85
CA THR A 53 -15.74 7.48 9.28
C THR A 53 -15.01 7.29 10.63
N ILE A 54 -13.77 7.75 10.71
CA ILE A 54 -12.96 7.83 11.92
C ILE A 54 -13.13 9.20 12.56
N ASP A 55 -12.98 10.25 11.75
CA ASP A 55 -13.04 11.63 12.21
C ASP A 55 -13.63 12.56 11.14
N ARG A 56 -14.11 13.74 11.56
CA ARG A 56 -14.65 14.76 10.69
C ARG A 56 -14.34 16.15 11.21
N SER A 57 -13.71 16.95 10.37
CA SER A 57 -13.49 18.38 10.56
C SER A 57 -14.23 19.19 9.48
N PRO A 58 -14.29 20.53 9.60
CA PRO A 58 -14.85 21.37 8.53
C PRO A 58 -14.10 21.28 7.20
N GLN A 59 -12.82 20.89 7.22
CA GLN A 59 -11.95 20.87 6.03
C GLN A 59 -11.69 19.46 5.52
N SER A 60 -11.94 18.43 6.33
CA SER A 60 -11.62 17.05 6.00
C SER A 60 -12.54 16.02 6.63
N VAL A 61 -12.64 14.86 6.01
CA VAL A 61 -13.25 13.66 6.59
C VAL A 61 -12.25 12.52 6.51
N GLU A 62 -12.01 11.84 7.64
CA GLU A 62 -11.13 10.68 7.68
C GLU A 62 -11.95 9.40 7.76
N TYR A 63 -11.57 8.42 6.95
CA TYR A 63 -12.19 7.11 6.86
C TYR A 63 -11.18 6.01 7.16
N ALA A 64 -11.64 4.93 7.78
CA ALA A 64 -10.83 3.72 7.90
C ALA A 64 -10.61 3.11 6.51
N SER A 65 -9.38 2.68 6.21
CA SER A 65 -9.08 1.93 4.99
C SER A 65 -9.31 0.43 5.22
N SER A 66 -9.95 -0.23 4.24
CA SER A 66 -10.06 -1.71 4.22
C SER A 66 -8.75 -2.40 3.86
N VAL A 67 -7.82 -1.68 3.22
CA VAL A 67 -6.46 -2.15 2.96
C VAL A 67 -5.54 -1.64 4.06
N LYS A 68 -4.91 -2.58 4.76
CA LYS A 68 -3.90 -2.34 5.79
C LYS A 68 -2.74 -3.30 5.57
N PRO A 69 -1.59 -2.83 5.04
CA PRO A 69 -0.44 -3.69 4.81
C PRO A 69 0.02 -4.37 6.11
N GLU A 70 0.53 -5.58 5.98
CA GLU A 70 1.03 -6.35 7.13
C GLU A 70 2.10 -5.57 7.90
N GLY A 71 1.98 -5.53 9.23
CA GLY A 71 2.87 -4.79 10.11
C GLY A 71 2.61 -3.28 10.18
N ALA A 72 1.66 -2.74 9.41
CA ALA A 72 1.21 -1.38 9.60
C ALA A 72 0.40 -1.24 10.89
N THR A 73 0.50 -0.09 11.57
CA THR A 73 -0.29 0.21 12.77
C THR A 73 -1.64 0.81 12.38
N GLU A 74 -1.67 1.68 11.36
CA GLU A 74 -2.82 2.47 10.95
C GLU A 74 -2.90 2.58 9.43
N SER A 75 -4.12 2.61 8.88
CA SER A 75 -4.38 2.94 7.49
C SER A 75 -5.70 3.69 7.35
N SER A 76 -5.68 4.84 6.69
CA SER A 76 -6.84 5.70 6.53
C SER A 76 -6.89 6.34 5.16
N ILE A 77 -8.07 6.85 4.83
CA ILE A 77 -8.33 7.65 3.63
C ILE A 77 -8.82 9.00 4.11
N THR A 78 -8.21 10.08 3.65
CA THR A 78 -8.63 11.45 3.99
C THR A 78 -9.24 12.11 2.76
N GLU A 79 -10.46 12.60 2.93
CA GLU A 79 -11.12 13.50 1.99
C GLU A 79 -10.84 14.93 2.42
N TYR A 80 -10.29 15.76 1.52
CA TYR A 80 -10.09 17.18 1.71
C TYR A 80 -11.06 17.98 0.85
N SER A 81 -11.67 19.00 1.45
CA SER A 81 -12.46 19.98 0.71
C SER A 81 -11.54 21.08 0.17
N SER A 82 -11.09 20.98 -1.08
CA SER A 82 -10.20 21.96 -1.71
C SER A 82 -10.87 22.58 -2.94
N GLY A 83 -11.05 23.90 -2.94
CA GLY A 83 -11.55 24.64 -4.11
C GLY A 83 -12.93 24.19 -4.63
N GLY A 84 -13.78 23.59 -3.79
CA GLY A 84 -15.08 23.05 -4.18
C GLY A 84 -15.06 21.65 -4.78
N LYS A 85 -13.88 21.00 -4.85
CA LYS A 85 -13.71 19.60 -5.24
C LYS A 85 -13.20 18.79 -4.04
N ALA A 86 -13.72 17.58 -3.88
CA ALA A 86 -13.16 16.61 -2.95
C ALA A 86 -11.86 16.02 -3.53
N ILE A 87 -10.78 16.09 -2.76
CA ILE A 87 -9.50 15.45 -3.09
C ILE A 87 -9.24 14.36 -2.06
N PHE A 88 -8.78 13.20 -2.50
CA PHE A 88 -8.56 12.06 -1.63
C PHE A 88 -7.10 11.69 -1.53
N SER A 89 -6.69 11.31 -0.32
CA SER A 89 -5.41 10.65 -0.06
C SER A 89 -5.65 9.36 0.69
N TRP A 90 -4.79 8.37 0.46
CA TRP A 90 -4.67 7.19 1.28
C TRP A 90 -3.34 7.25 2.01
N GLN A 91 -3.30 6.83 3.28
CA GLN A 91 -2.07 6.77 4.06
C GLN A 91 -2.04 5.54 4.94
N THR A 92 -0.84 5.04 5.22
CA THR A 92 -0.60 4.05 6.25
C THR A 92 0.67 4.34 7.04
N VAL A 93 0.66 4.02 8.34
CA VAL A 93 1.82 4.09 9.22
C VAL A 93 2.46 2.70 9.32
N LEU A 94 3.71 2.60 8.89
CA LEU A 94 4.47 1.35 8.79
C LEU A 94 5.32 1.05 10.02
N LEU A 95 5.69 2.09 10.79
CA LEU A 95 6.48 1.98 12.01
C LEU A 95 6.39 3.30 12.81
N ARG A 96 6.37 3.19 14.14
CA ARG A 96 6.70 4.26 15.09
C ARG A 96 7.78 3.73 16.04
N THR A 97 8.81 4.52 16.31
CA THR A 97 9.93 4.11 17.18
C THR A 97 10.77 5.31 17.59
N GLU A 98 11.39 5.29 18.77
CA GLU A 98 12.39 6.27 19.17
C GLU A 98 13.76 6.03 18.49
N ASP A 99 13.98 4.84 17.91
CA ASP A 99 15.24 4.43 17.27
C ASP A 99 15.30 4.90 15.80
N PHE A 100 16.15 5.89 15.52
CA PHE A 100 16.37 6.41 14.18
C PHE A 100 16.83 5.32 13.20
N ASP A 101 17.75 4.43 13.60
CA ASP A 101 18.29 3.41 12.70
C ASP A 101 17.22 2.41 12.28
N ALA A 102 16.35 2.04 13.23
CA ALA A 102 15.18 1.20 12.94
C ALA A 102 14.22 1.88 11.95
N ALA A 103 13.93 3.18 12.15
CA ALA A 103 13.10 3.96 11.25
C ALA A 103 13.72 4.12 9.86
N ALA A 104 15.00 4.50 9.77
CA ALA A 104 15.74 4.65 8.52
C ALA A 104 15.78 3.35 7.72
N LYS A 105 15.98 2.20 8.40
CA LYS A 105 15.92 0.87 7.78
C LYS A 105 14.53 0.57 7.22
N LYS A 106 13.46 0.83 7.97
CA LYS A 106 12.08 0.60 7.51
C LYS A 106 11.71 1.51 6.34
N TYR A 107 12.11 2.78 6.40
CA TYR A 107 11.94 3.76 5.33
C TYR A 107 12.65 3.32 4.03
N LYS A 108 13.92 2.92 4.13
CA LYS A 108 14.68 2.35 2.99
C LYS A 108 14.03 1.10 2.43
N TRP A 109 13.58 0.19 3.31
CA TRP A 109 12.88 -1.02 2.90
C TRP A 109 11.59 -0.70 2.13
N ALA A 110 10.75 0.21 2.64
CA ALA A 110 9.49 0.58 2.01
C ALA A 110 9.73 1.19 0.62
N PHE A 111 10.67 2.12 0.49
CA PHE A 111 11.06 2.67 -0.81
C PHE A 111 11.58 1.59 -1.77
N GLY A 112 12.42 0.67 -1.28
CA GLY A 112 12.93 -0.45 -2.07
C GLY A 112 11.85 -1.43 -2.55
N GLN A 113 10.75 -1.58 -1.80
CA GLN A 113 9.60 -2.34 -2.27
C GLN A 113 8.88 -1.65 -3.42
N LEU A 114 8.78 -0.32 -3.40
CA LEU A 114 7.99 0.46 -4.37
C LEU A 114 8.78 0.76 -5.64
N LYS A 115 10.08 1.02 -5.54
CA LYS A 115 10.92 1.33 -6.70
C LYS A 115 10.94 0.16 -7.68
N GLY A 116 10.57 0.42 -8.92
CA GLY A 116 10.51 -0.61 -9.97
C GLY A 116 9.33 -1.57 -9.82
N MET A 117 8.39 -1.30 -8.91
CA MET A 117 7.15 -2.08 -8.82
C MET A 117 6.28 -1.80 -10.04
N ASN A 118 5.79 -2.86 -10.69
CA ASN A 118 4.79 -2.74 -11.74
C ASN A 118 3.40 -2.67 -11.12
N VAL A 119 2.72 -1.55 -11.35
CA VAL A 119 1.32 -1.35 -11.00
C VAL A 119 0.43 -1.62 -12.20
N ARG A 120 -0.59 -2.46 -12.03
CA ARG A 120 -1.61 -2.71 -13.05
C ARG A 120 -2.70 -1.66 -12.97
N TYR A 121 -3.08 -1.10 -14.12
CA TYR A 121 -4.26 -0.27 -14.28
C TYR A 121 -5.03 -0.72 -15.52
N VAL A 122 -6.28 -1.13 -15.34
CA VAL A 122 -7.09 -1.79 -16.36
C VAL A 122 -6.37 -3.05 -16.87
N VAL A 123 -5.86 -3.04 -18.11
CA VAL A 123 -5.14 -4.17 -18.72
C VAL A 123 -3.62 -3.98 -18.72
N ASP A 124 -3.16 -2.73 -18.59
CA ASP A 124 -1.75 -2.38 -18.75
C ASP A 124 -0.99 -2.38 -17.43
N GLN A 125 0.33 -2.50 -17.54
CA GLN A 125 1.25 -2.40 -16.41
C GLN A 125 2.15 -1.18 -16.58
N TYR A 126 2.33 -0.45 -15.50
CA TYR A 126 3.17 0.73 -15.45
C TYR A 126 4.17 0.62 -14.29
N THR A 127 5.37 1.15 -14.46
CA THR A 127 6.42 1.03 -13.45
C THR A 127 6.45 2.27 -12.55
N LEU A 128 6.58 2.07 -11.23
CA LEU A 128 6.86 3.16 -10.30
C LEU A 128 8.35 3.54 -10.35
N GLU A 129 8.60 4.82 -10.61
CA GLU A 129 9.94 5.40 -10.66
C GLU A 129 10.05 6.55 -9.66
N GLY A 130 11.23 6.68 -9.05
CA GLY A 130 11.48 7.69 -8.04
C GLY A 130 12.93 7.65 -7.57
N ARG A 131 13.31 8.70 -6.83
CA ARG A 131 14.64 8.82 -6.22
C ARG A 131 14.53 8.64 -4.72
N TYR A 132 15.44 7.85 -4.17
CA TYR A 132 15.59 7.71 -2.74
C TYR A 132 16.29 8.96 -2.19
N ASP A 133 15.65 9.64 -1.26
CA ASP A 133 16.30 10.63 -0.39
C ASP A 133 16.70 9.95 0.91
N ALA A 134 18.01 9.91 1.20
CA ALA A 134 18.51 9.26 2.40
C ALA A 134 18.16 10.09 3.64
N PRO A 135 17.60 9.48 4.70
CA PRO A 135 17.29 10.22 5.91
C PRO A 135 18.59 10.60 6.63
N ASP A 136 18.57 11.77 7.25
CA ASP A 136 19.63 12.29 8.12
C ASP A 136 18.99 12.56 9.48
N GLU A 137 19.55 12.01 10.56
CA GLU A 137 19.04 12.19 11.92
C GLU A 137 19.05 13.67 12.34
N GLY A 138 19.96 14.47 11.77
CA GLY A 138 19.98 15.92 11.97
C GLY A 138 18.78 16.66 11.37
N ARG A 139 17.98 16.00 10.52
CA ARG A 139 16.73 16.55 9.96
C ARG A 139 15.52 15.80 10.52
N SER A 140 14.50 16.54 10.94
CA SER A 140 13.26 15.95 11.46
C SER A 140 12.39 15.25 10.40
N PHE A 141 12.79 15.25 9.12
CA PHE A 141 12.06 14.55 8.07
C PHE A 141 12.91 14.16 6.85
N ALA A 142 12.44 13.14 6.14
CA ALA A 142 12.89 12.73 4.82
C ALA A 142 11.73 12.19 4.00
N THR A 143 11.75 12.44 2.69
CA THR A 143 10.65 12.09 1.79
C THR A 143 11.18 11.56 0.47
N SER A 144 10.65 10.42 0.05
CA SER A 144 10.92 9.85 -1.28
C SER A 144 9.61 9.67 -2.04
N ASP A 145 9.46 10.44 -3.11
CA ASP A 145 8.29 10.37 -3.99
C ASP A 145 8.55 9.45 -5.18
N LEU A 146 7.54 8.66 -5.52
CA LEU A 146 7.47 7.87 -6.73
C LEU A 146 6.29 8.33 -7.59
N SER A 147 6.50 8.32 -8.90
CA SER A 147 5.51 8.56 -9.93
C SER A 147 5.46 7.38 -10.91
N VAL A 148 4.43 7.34 -11.72
CA VAL A 148 4.26 6.30 -12.73
C VAL A 148 5.04 6.67 -13.99
N ALA A 149 5.90 5.78 -14.47
CA ALA A 149 6.65 5.95 -15.70
C ALA A 149 5.72 5.92 -16.91
N ARG A 150 5.75 6.97 -17.74
CA ARG A 150 4.86 7.17 -18.91
C ARG A 150 3.39 6.92 -18.54
N PRO A 151 2.82 7.73 -17.64
CA PRO A 151 1.50 7.46 -17.09
C PRO A 151 0.40 7.76 -18.11
N PRO A 152 -0.71 7.01 -18.09
CA PRO A 152 -1.95 7.44 -18.73
C PRO A 152 -2.49 8.67 -17.99
N GLU A 153 -3.40 9.42 -18.64
CA GLU A 153 -3.97 10.65 -18.10
C GLU A 153 -4.48 10.50 -16.66
N LYS A 154 -5.21 9.41 -16.38
CA LYS A 154 -5.79 9.10 -15.07
C LYS A 154 -4.77 8.87 -13.95
N LEU A 155 -3.51 8.57 -14.27
CA LEU A 155 -2.44 8.34 -13.29
C LEU A 155 -1.37 9.43 -13.31
N GLN A 156 -1.51 10.46 -14.15
CA GLN A 156 -0.49 11.49 -14.32
C GLN A 156 -0.17 12.24 -13.02
N LYS A 157 -1.20 12.45 -12.20
CA LYS A 157 -1.11 13.12 -10.90
C LYS A 157 -0.92 12.16 -9.71
N LEU A 158 -0.90 10.84 -9.96
CA LEU A 158 -0.64 9.87 -8.90
C LEU A 158 0.77 10.10 -8.35
N ARG A 159 0.86 10.25 -7.02
CA ARG A 159 2.11 10.19 -6.29
C ARG A 159 2.03 9.16 -5.19
N VAL A 160 3.10 8.39 -5.05
CA VAL A 160 3.31 7.44 -3.97
C VAL A 160 4.50 7.92 -3.16
N ARG A 161 4.27 8.32 -1.92
CA ARG A 161 5.29 8.93 -1.05
C ARG A 161 5.62 8.02 0.09
N VAL A 162 6.90 7.72 0.28
CA VAL A 162 7.42 7.20 1.55
C VAL A 162 7.97 8.38 2.34
N GLN A 163 7.60 8.47 3.61
CA GLN A 163 8.03 9.55 4.49
C GLN A 163 8.55 8.99 5.80
N LEU A 164 9.64 9.58 6.29
CA LEU A 164 10.16 9.42 7.62
C LEU A 164 10.08 10.80 8.29
N GLN A 165 9.46 10.87 9.46
CA GLN A 165 9.26 12.13 10.18
C GLN A 165 9.36 11.92 11.68
N LEU A 166 9.98 12.85 12.39
CA LEU A 166 9.96 12.91 13.85
C LEU A 166 8.66 13.61 14.29
N GLU A 167 7.78 12.88 14.98
CA GLU A 167 6.53 13.35 15.58
C GLU A 167 6.51 12.92 17.05
N ASP A 168 6.22 13.83 17.98
CA ASP A 168 6.07 13.51 19.42
C ASP A 168 7.27 12.74 20.02
N ASN A 169 8.49 13.10 19.61
CA ASN A 169 9.76 12.40 19.95
C ASN A 169 9.87 10.96 19.43
N GLU A 170 9.01 10.53 18.52
CA GLU A 170 9.11 9.24 17.83
C GLU A 170 9.30 9.42 16.32
N TRP A 171 10.18 8.61 15.73
CA TRP A 171 10.28 8.48 14.29
C TRP A 171 9.12 7.65 13.75
N LYS A 172 8.34 8.27 12.87
CA LYS A 172 7.23 7.68 12.14
C LYS A 172 7.63 7.44 10.70
N VAL A 173 7.44 6.21 10.24
CA VAL A 173 7.56 5.85 8.82
C VAL A 173 6.16 5.66 8.25
N SER A 174 5.80 6.43 7.23
CA SER A 174 4.50 6.36 6.56
C SER A 174 4.64 6.17 5.05
N LEU A 175 3.57 5.66 4.46
CA LEU A 175 3.38 5.57 3.02
C LEU A 175 2.05 6.23 2.67
N SER A 176 2.05 7.11 1.68
CA SER A 176 0.86 7.82 1.23
C SER A 176 0.69 7.74 -0.29
N VAL A 177 -0.56 7.66 -0.75
CA VAL A 177 -0.95 7.69 -2.16
C VAL A 177 -1.94 8.83 -2.34
N PHE A 178 -1.63 9.80 -3.20
CA PHE A 178 -2.39 11.03 -3.32
C PHE A 178 -2.25 11.68 -4.70
N GLU A 179 -3.13 12.64 -4.97
CA GLU A 179 -3.07 13.51 -6.16
C GLU A 179 -2.11 14.68 -5.88
N LYS A 180 -1.07 14.85 -6.71
CA LYS A 180 -0.21 16.04 -6.69
C LYS A 180 -0.43 16.86 -7.97
N GLU A 181 -0.79 18.13 -7.81
CA GLU A 181 -0.88 19.07 -8.92
C GLU A 181 0.52 19.42 -9.43
N ARG A 182 0.65 19.70 -10.74
CA ARG A 182 1.95 20.00 -11.38
C ARG A 182 2.60 21.30 -10.88
N GLU A 183 1.83 22.25 -10.34
CA GLU A 183 2.31 23.58 -9.94
C GLU A 183 3.14 23.56 -8.64
N ASP A 184 3.02 22.52 -7.80
CA ASP A 184 3.74 22.43 -6.52
C ASP A 184 5.25 22.14 -6.67
N ASP A 185 5.75 21.87 -7.88
CA ASP A 185 7.18 21.68 -8.14
C ASP A 185 7.93 23.02 -8.31
N GLU A 186 7.24 24.16 -8.49
CA GLU A 186 7.88 25.47 -8.72
C GLU A 186 8.05 26.35 -7.46
N MET A 187 7.43 26.01 -6.32
CA MET A 187 7.54 26.81 -5.09
C MET A 187 8.69 26.39 -4.14
N ALA A 188 9.44 25.34 -4.45
CA ALA A 188 10.55 24.88 -3.60
C ALA A 188 11.93 25.46 -3.98
N SER A 189 12.00 26.39 -4.94
CA SER A 189 13.25 27.05 -5.36
C SER A 189 13.20 28.58 -5.21
N SER A 190 12.68 29.06 -4.08
CA SER A 190 12.76 30.47 -3.70
C SER A 190 12.89 30.60 -2.19
N ASP A 191 14.07 30.27 -1.67
CA ASP A 191 14.73 30.99 -0.56
C ASP A 191 16.21 30.58 -0.49
#